data_AF-A0A8H8M9C5-F1
#
_entry.id   AF-A0A8H8M9C5-F1
#
_cell.length_a   1.000
_cell.length_b   1.000
_cell.length_c   1.000
_cell.angle_alpha   90.00
_cell.angle_beta   90.00
_cell.angle_gamma   90.00
#
_symmetry.space_group_name_H-M   'P 1'
#
loop_
_entity.id
_entity.type
_entity.pdbx_description
1 polymer ?
#
loop_
_entity_poly.entity_id
_entity_poly.type
_entity_poly.pdbx_seq_one_letter_code
_entity_poly.pdbx_strand_id
1 'polypeptide(L)'
;MHGPPALRKPQLLASNRASYIVSPHARRAGITRTRFPEIYKTWYRGKENFKIDRLQHRKEFAPPYHECILLLLDDNSKYRFDRRIDPEQIADALVYTSPDAYDTIESVDDIEKHPHSASRCIAELGLNGHVDIGWILNICHGIQKSKQARPYSLPVFNCYFFSWTIVCLVARRLVVWESLPKIDDYNSTRNEAMSKYFVNHLLTQLDENLPASLFKELRASLSRTIPKHLPELLLKAARSD
;
A
#
# COMPACT_ATOMS: atom_id res chain seq x y z
N MET A 1 -12.14 7.21 -64.25
CA MET A 1 -12.56 7.67 -62.90
C MET A 1 -12.75 6.42 -62.03
N HIS A 2 -11.74 6.08 -61.23
CA HIS A 2 -11.81 4.94 -60.30
C HIS A 2 -11.92 5.50 -58.88
N GLY A 3 -13.04 5.21 -58.19
CA GLY A 3 -13.26 5.59 -56.80
C GLY A 3 -12.34 4.82 -55.85
N PRO A 4 -12.12 5.34 -54.62
CA PRO A 4 -11.19 4.73 -53.69
C PRO A 4 -11.73 3.38 -53.15
N PRO A 5 -10.84 2.42 -52.83
CA PRO A 5 -11.26 1.12 -52.33
C PRO A 5 -11.81 1.26 -50.91
N ALA A 6 -12.96 0.63 -50.67
CA ALA A 6 -13.59 0.56 -49.36
C ALA A 6 -12.65 -0.10 -48.34
N LEU A 7 -12.37 0.61 -47.25
CA LEU A 7 -11.68 0.08 -46.07
C LEU A 7 -12.44 -1.14 -45.53
N ARG A 8 -11.86 -2.33 -45.71
CA ARG A 8 -12.34 -3.54 -45.05
C ARG A 8 -12.27 -3.35 -43.54
N LYS A 9 -13.41 -3.42 -42.87
CA LYS A 9 -13.48 -3.56 -41.41
C LYS A 9 -12.63 -4.76 -41.00
N PRO A 10 -11.78 -4.66 -39.96
CA PRO A 10 -11.05 -5.81 -39.46
C PRO A 10 -12.06 -6.84 -38.96
N GLN A 11 -12.13 -7.98 -39.64
CA GLN A 11 -12.73 -9.18 -39.09
C GLN A 11 -11.89 -9.56 -37.86
N LEU A 12 -12.42 -9.28 -36.67
CA LEU A 12 -11.91 -9.89 -35.46
C LEU A 12 -12.11 -11.40 -35.62
N LEU A 13 -11.00 -12.10 -35.80
CA LEU A 13 -10.91 -13.53 -35.63
C LEU A 13 -11.50 -13.87 -34.27
N ALA A 14 -12.66 -14.51 -34.28
CA ALA A 14 -13.20 -15.23 -33.14
C ALA A 14 -12.22 -16.34 -32.79
N SER A 15 -11.27 -16.03 -31.91
CA SER A 15 -10.28 -16.99 -31.42
C SER A 15 -10.15 -16.79 -29.91
N ASN A 16 -10.55 -17.84 -29.21
CA ASN A 16 -10.28 -18.16 -27.82
C ASN A 16 -10.99 -17.31 -26.77
N ARG A 17 -12.11 -17.87 -26.31
CA ARG A 17 -12.69 -17.65 -24.97
C ARG A 17 -11.57 -17.40 -23.96
N ALA A 18 -11.50 -16.17 -23.47
CA ALA A 18 -10.65 -15.80 -22.34
C ALA A 18 -11.16 -16.51 -21.07
N SER A 19 -10.71 -17.73 -20.86
CA SER A 19 -10.85 -18.49 -19.61
C SER A 19 -9.90 -18.00 -18.51
N TYR A 20 -9.37 -16.78 -18.61
CA TYR A 20 -8.15 -16.36 -17.91
C TYR A 20 -8.34 -15.14 -16.99
N ILE A 21 -9.53 -14.84 -16.48
CA ILE A 21 -9.66 -13.72 -15.51
C ILE A 21 -10.75 -13.99 -14.45
N VAL A 22 -10.90 -15.26 -14.07
CA VAL A 22 -11.54 -15.58 -12.79
C VAL A 22 -10.42 -16.13 -11.93
N SER A 23 -10.03 -15.37 -10.90
CA SER A 23 -9.14 -15.92 -9.87
C SER A 23 -9.69 -17.29 -9.46
N PRO A 24 -8.88 -18.37 -9.42
CA PRO A 24 -9.35 -19.74 -9.19
C PRO A 24 -10.18 -19.92 -7.90
N HIS A 25 -10.21 -18.91 -7.04
CA HIS A 25 -10.87 -18.91 -5.74
C HIS A 25 -12.36 -18.53 -5.79
N ALA A 26 -12.89 -18.07 -6.93
CA ALA A 26 -14.33 -17.77 -7.04
C ALA A 26 -15.24 -19.02 -6.99
N ARG A 27 -14.68 -20.24 -7.05
CA ARG A 27 -15.42 -21.52 -7.12
C ARG A 27 -14.98 -22.55 -6.07
N ARG A 28 -14.77 -22.15 -4.81
CA ARG A 28 -14.68 -23.13 -3.71
C ARG A 28 -15.95 -23.08 -2.87
N ALA A 29 -16.70 -24.18 -2.90
CA ALA A 29 -17.86 -24.39 -2.06
C ALA A 29 -17.45 -24.29 -0.57
N GLY A 30 -18.10 -23.41 0.19
CA GLY A 30 -17.91 -23.29 1.64
C GLY A 30 -17.31 -21.97 2.13
N ILE A 31 -16.79 -21.11 1.25
CA ILE A 31 -16.25 -19.80 1.64
C ILE A 31 -17.35 -18.73 1.51
N THR A 32 -17.83 -18.21 2.64
CA THR A 32 -18.80 -17.11 2.64
C THR A 32 -18.10 -15.79 2.31
N ARG A 33 -18.21 -15.37 1.05
CA ARG A 33 -17.78 -14.05 0.59
C ARG A 33 -18.94 -13.08 0.69
N THR A 34 -18.79 -12.00 1.47
CA THR A 34 -19.83 -10.97 1.60
C THR A 34 -19.42 -9.71 0.87
N ARG A 35 -20.33 -9.12 0.10
CA ARG A 35 -20.11 -7.88 -0.68
C ARG A 35 -20.67 -6.68 0.07
N PHE A 36 -20.05 -5.52 -0.09
CA PHE A 36 -20.68 -4.27 0.32
C PHE A 36 -21.94 -3.93 -0.52
N PRO A 37 -22.93 -3.22 0.07
CA PRO A 37 -23.02 -2.79 1.47
C PRO A 37 -23.55 -3.87 2.42
N GLU A 38 -23.86 -5.07 1.93
CA GLU A 38 -24.48 -6.14 2.74
C GLU A 38 -23.59 -6.61 3.90
N ILE A 39 -22.27 -6.40 3.80
CA ILE A 39 -21.32 -6.56 4.92
C ILE A 39 -21.80 -5.83 6.19
N TYR A 40 -22.30 -4.59 6.07
CA TYR A 40 -22.75 -3.83 7.24
C TYR A 40 -24.00 -4.41 7.88
N LYS A 41 -24.91 -4.97 7.07
CA LYS A 41 -26.23 -5.41 7.53
C LYS A 41 -26.20 -6.83 8.10
N THR A 42 -25.34 -7.68 7.55
CA THR A 42 -25.33 -9.12 7.86
C THR A 42 -24.08 -9.48 8.66
N TRP A 43 -22.92 -9.43 8.01
CA TRP A 43 -21.66 -9.89 8.58
C TRP A 43 -21.21 -9.08 9.80
N TYR A 44 -21.23 -7.74 9.71
CA TYR A 44 -20.76 -6.88 10.79
C TYR A 44 -21.64 -6.95 12.04
N ARG A 45 -22.97 -6.94 11.86
CA ARG A 45 -23.93 -7.00 12.98
C ARG A 45 -23.91 -8.33 13.73
N GLY A 46 -23.53 -9.41 13.06
CA GLY A 46 -23.42 -10.74 13.66
C GLY A 46 -22.11 -11.02 14.38
N LYS A 47 -21.17 -10.06 14.47
CA LYS A 47 -19.88 -10.29 15.12
C LYS A 47 -19.90 -9.94 16.61
N GLU A 48 -19.23 -10.79 17.38
CA GLU A 48 -19.03 -10.60 18.82
C GLU A 48 -17.71 -9.88 19.12
N ASN A 49 -16.70 -10.07 18.27
CA ASN A 49 -15.39 -9.45 18.40
C ASN A 49 -15.04 -8.58 17.20
N PHE A 50 -14.47 -7.41 17.48
CA PHE A 50 -14.10 -6.40 16.50
C PHE A 50 -12.64 -5.96 16.60
N LYS A 51 -11.89 -6.36 17.63
CA LYS A 51 -10.55 -5.85 17.91
C LYS A 51 -9.53 -6.47 16.96
N ILE A 52 -8.76 -5.63 16.29
CA ILE A 52 -7.73 -6.09 15.37
C ILE A 52 -6.40 -6.15 16.11
N ASP A 53 -5.77 -7.32 16.09
CA ASP A 53 -4.41 -7.53 16.57
C ASP A 53 -3.41 -7.01 15.53
N ARG A 54 -3.55 -7.46 14.28
CA ARG A 54 -2.65 -7.16 13.18
C ARG A 54 -3.37 -6.88 11.88
N LEU A 55 -2.81 -5.97 11.09
CA LEU A 55 -3.21 -5.72 9.71
C LEU A 55 -2.03 -5.96 8.79
N GLN A 56 -2.22 -6.80 7.78
CA GLN A 56 -1.23 -7.07 6.74
C GLN A 56 -1.73 -6.54 5.40
N HIS A 57 -0.85 -5.88 4.67
CA HIS A 57 -0.99 -5.64 3.25
C HIS A 57 -0.18 -6.69 2.50
N ARG A 58 -0.87 -7.47 1.68
CA ARG A 58 -0.26 -8.57 0.93
C ARG A 58 -0.37 -8.35 -0.56
N LYS A 59 0.66 -8.82 -1.26
CA LYS A 59 0.77 -8.77 -2.71
C LYS A 59 0.97 -10.18 -3.27
N GLU A 60 0.12 -10.55 -4.22
CA GLU A 60 0.19 -11.79 -4.98
C GLU A 60 1.13 -11.58 -6.18
N PHE A 61 2.23 -12.33 -6.22
CA PHE A 61 3.23 -12.26 -7.29
C PHE A 61 3.02 -13.29 -8.40
N ALA A 62 1.89 -14.01 -8.37
CA ALA A 62 1.43 -14.89 -9.43
C ALA A 62 0.18 -14.27 -10.09
N PRO A 63 0.05 -14.36 -11.43
CA PRO A 63 -1.16 -13.93 -12.10
C PRO A 63 -2.43 -14.64 -11.57
N PRO A 64 -3.57 -13.92 -11.42
CA PRO A 64 -3.70 -12.47 -11.61
C PRO A 64 -3.05 -11.70 -10.45
N TYR A 65 -2.13 -10.78 -10.76
CA TYR A 65 -1.48 -9.94 -9.75
C TYR A 65 -2.53 -9.15 -8.98
N HIS A 66 -2.49 -9.24 -7.66
CA HIS A 66 -3.52 -8.67 -6.80
C HIS A 66 -2.94 -8.23 -5.46
N GLU A 67 -3.54 -7.21 -4.89
CA GLU A 67 -3.19 -6.72 -3.56
C GLU A 67 -4.42 -6.74 -2.66
N CYS A 68 -4.24 -7.18 -1.41
CA CYS A 68 -5.32 -7.32 -0.46
C CYS A 68 -4.90 -6.94 0.95
N ILE A 69 -5.90 -6.74 1.81
CA ILE A 69 -5.70 -6.54 3.25
C ILE A 69 -6.12 -7.81 3.97
N LEU A 70 -5.28 -8.28 4.88
CA LEU A 70 -5.62 -9.32 5.85
C LEU A 70 -5.64 -8.72 7.25
N LEU A 71 -6.73 -8.99 7.95
CA LEU A 71 -6.87 -8.67 9.36
C LEU A 71 -6.74 -9.96 10.16
N LEU A 72 -5.96 -9.90 11.23
CA LEU A 72 -5.96 -10.88 12.30
C LEU A 72 -6.54 -10.20 13.54
N LEU A 73 -7.56 -10.82 14.12
CA LEU A 73 -8.17 -10.36 15.36
C LEU A 73 -7.48 -11.01 16.57
N ASP A 74 -7.70 -10.46 17.76
CA ASP A 74 -7.16 -10.99 19.02
C ASP A 74 -7.70 -12.38 19.39
N ASP A 75 -8.86 -12.78 18.83
CA ASP A 75 -9.42 -14.14 18.92
C ASP A 75 -8.86 -15.12 17.87
N ASN A 76 -7.84 -14.70 17.11
CA ASN A 76 -7.23 -15.42 15.98
C ASN A 76 -8.14 -15.62 14.76
N SER A 77 -9.34 -15.03 14.72
CA SER A 77 -10.13 -14.98 13.50
C SER A 77 -9.43 -14.10 12.46
N LYS A 78 -9.56 -14.47 11.19
CA LYS A 78 -8.85 -13.83 10.09
C LYS A 78 -9.83 -13.42 9.01
N TYR A 79 -9.65 -12.23 8.48
CA TYR A 79 -10.49 -11.72 7.40
C TYR A 79 -9.67 -11.09 6.28
N ARG A 80 -10.05 -11.43 5.06
CA ARG A 80 -9.50 -10.87 3.83
C ARG A 80 -10.44 -9.83 3.28
N PHE A 81 -9.90 -8.66 3.00
CA PHE A 81 -10.56 -7.58 2.28
C PHE A 81 -9.95 -7.48 0.89
N ASP A 82 -10.81 -7.59 -0.11
CA ASP A 82 -10.45 -7.44 -1.51
C ASP A 82 -11.26 -6.32 -2.14
N ARG A 83 -10.61 -5.59 -3.04
CA ARG A 83 -11.26 -4.77 -4.06
C ARG A 83 -10.97 -5.38 -5.42
N ARG A 84 -12.00 -5.74 -6.18
CA ARG A 84 -11.84 -6.35 -7.51
C ARG A 84 -12.70 -5.63 -8.53
N ILE A 85 -12.39 -5.84 -9.81
CA ILE A 85 -13.38 -5.59 -10.84
C ILE A 85 -14.49 -6.63 -10.74
N ASP A 86 -15.70 -6.25 -11.12
CA ASP A 86 -16.76 -7.20 -11.37
C ASP A 86 -16.28 -8.25 -12.39
N PRO A 87 -16.27 -9.56 -12.03
CA PRO A 87 -15.85 -10.62 -12.93
C PRO A 87 -16.63 -10.65 -14.26
N GLU A 88 -17.83 -10.08 -14.30
CA GLU A 88 -18.66 -10.04 -15.51
C GLU A 88 -18.32 -8.85 -16.43
N GLN A 89 -17.53 -7.88 -15.95
CA GLN A 89 -17.32 -6.58 -16.62
C GLN A 89 -15.83 -6.24 -16.78
N ILE A 90 -14.99 -7.27 -16.92
CA ILE A 90 -13.53 -7.11 -16.94
C ILE A 90 -13.03 -6.17 -18.06
N ALA A 91 -13.72 -6.15 -19.21
CA ALA A 91 -13.36 -5.29 -20.33
C ALA A 91 -13.45 -3.79 -19.98
N ASP A 92 -14.29 -3.44 -19.01
CA ASP A 92 -14.56 -2.05 -18.63
C ASP A 92 -13.51 -1.49 -17.66
N ALA A 93 -12.61 -2.32 -17.13
CA ALA A 93 -11.55 -1.93 -16.17
C ALA A 93 -10.62 -0.84 -16.68
N LEU A 94 -10.44 -0.80 -18.01
CA LEU A 94 -9.51 0.08 -18.71
C LEU A 94 -10.10 1.47 -18.96
N VAL A 95 -11.40 1.65 -18.69
CA VAL A 95 -12.12 2.89 -18.94
C VAL A 95 -12.48 3.56 -17.61
N TYR A 96 -12.41 4.89 -17.54
CA TYR A 96 -12.77 5.66 -16.34
C TYR A 96 -14.27 5.57 -15.96
N THR A 97 -15.11 5.00 -16.82
CA THR A 97 -16.55 4.77 -16.60
C THR A 97 -16.86 3.32 -16.22
N SER A 98 -15.89 2.63 -15.63
CA SER A 98 -16.01 1.25 -15.18
C SER A 98 -17.12 1.07 -14.14
N PRO A 99 -17.73 -0.12 -14.02
CA PRO A 99 -18.66 -0.43 -12.94
C PRO A 99 -18.08 -0.19 -11.54
N ASP A 100 -19.02 -0.06 -10.59
CA ASP A 100 -18.72 -0.06 -9.16
C ASP A 100 -17.88 -1.28 -8.79
N ALA A 101 -16.84 -1.06 -7.99
CA ALA A 101 -15.96 -2.14 -7.62
C ALA A 101 -16.66 -3.25 -6.84
N TYR A 102 -16.11 -4.45 -7.00
CA TYR A 102 -16.50 -5.64 -6.29
C TYR A 102 -15.67 -5.76 -5.00
N ASP A 103 -15.99 -4.91 -4.03
CA ASP A 103 -15.36 -4.93 -2.72
C ASP A 103 -15.99 -6.03 -1.84
N THR A 104 -15.15 -6.86 -1.21
CA THR A 104 -15.61 -8.02 -0.46
C THR A 104 -14.81 -8.27 0.80
N ILE A 105 -15.45 -8.93 1.76
CA ILE A 105 -14.81 -9.56 2.91
C ILE A 105 -14.98 -11.07 2.86
N GLU A 106 -13.97 -11.80 3.31
CA GLU A 106 -13.92 -13.26 3.34
C GLU A 106 -13.24 -13.72 4.64
N SER A 107 -13.80 -14.76 5.28
CA SER A 107 -13.12 -15.45 6.39
C SER A 107 -12.04 -16.38 5.84
N VAL A 108 -10.88 -16.41 6.49
CA VAL A 108 -9.72 -17.19 6.02
C VAL A 108 -9.19 -18.09 7.13
N ASP A 109 -8.92 -19.35 6.81
CA ASP A 109 -8.49 -20.32 7.83
C ASP A 109 -6.99 -20.16 8.17
N ASP A 110 -6.16 -19.93 7.16
CA ASP A 110 -4.70 -19.91 7.28
C ASP A 110 -4.11 -18.73 6.47
N ILE A 111 -3.47 -17.79 7.16
CA ILE A 111 -2.90 -16.56 6.58
C ILE A 111 -1.65 -16.81 5.73
N GLU A 112 -0.96 -17.94 5.97
CA GLU A 112 0.25 -18.32 5.23
C GLU A 112 -0.09 -19.14 3.98
N LYS A 113 -1.25 -19.77 3.96
CA LYS A 113 -1.77 -20.49 2.79
C LYS A 113 -2.80 -19.69 1.99
N HIS A 114 -3.36 -18.63 2.59
CA HIS A 114 -4.26 -17.68 1.94
C HIS A 114 -3.77 -16.25 2.22
N PRO A 115 -3.28 -15.53 1.19
CA PRO A 115 -3.59 -15.71 -0.23
C PRO A 115 -2.66 -16.76 -0.88
N HIS A 116 -2.84 -17.01 -2.17
CA HIS A 116 -2.01 -17.86 -3.04
C HIS A 116 -0.57 -18.06 -2.52
N SER A 117 0.04 -19.24 -2.65
CA SER A 117 1.42 -19.53 -2.19
C SER A 117 2.53 -18.57 -2.66
N ALA A 118 2.22 -17.69 -3.62
CA ALA A 118 3.09 -16.63 -4.12
C ALA A 118 2.79 -15.26 -3.50
N SER A 119 1.96 -15.21 -2.45
CA SER A 119 1.57 -14.01 -1.75
C SER A 119 2.58 -13.67 -0.66
N ARG A 120 3.08 -12.43 -0.66
CA ARG A 120 3.99 -11.94 0.36
C ARG A 120 3.36 -10.78 1.11
N CYS A 121 3.59 -10.76 2.42
CA CYS A 121 3.35 -9.57 3.23
C CYS A 121 4.36 -8.48 2.82
N ILE A 122 3.86 -7.32 2.40
CA ILE A 122 4.69 -6.17 1.99
C ILE A 122 4.61 -5.01 2.97
N ALA A 123 3.58 -4.98 3.82
CA ALA A 123 3.54 -4.14 5.01
C ALA A 123 2.71 -4.84 6.10
N GLU A 124 3.10 -4.66 7.36
CA GLU A 124 2.35 -5.14 8.52
C GLU A 124 2.28 -4.03 9.57
N LEU A 125 1.09 -3.86 10.15
CA LEU A 125 0.85 -2.97 11.27
C LEU A 125 0.41 -3.81 12.48
N GLY A 126 1.16 -3.70 13.57
CA GLY A 126 0.72 -4.16 14.90
C GLY A 126 -0.26 -3.15 15.47
N LEU A 127 -1.51 -3.57 15.64
CA LEU A 127 -2.61 -2.71 16.06
C LEU A 127 -2.96 -2.90 17.55
N ASN A 128 -2.68 -4.06 18.13
CA ASN A 128 -2.87 -4.35 19.56
C ASN A 128 -4.26 -3.94 20.09
N GLY A 129 -5.31 -4.05 19.26
CA GLY A 129 -6.68 -3.66 19.60
C GLY A 129 -6.97 -2.15 19.59
N HIS A 130 -6.02 -1.29 19.20
CA HIS A 130 -6.25 0.17 19.09
C HIS A 130 -7.16 0.56 17.91
N VAL A 131 -7.36 -0.35 16.96
CA VAL A 131 -8.23 -0.18 15.81
C VAL A 131 -9.15 -1.40 15.73
N ASP A 132 -10.44 -1.14 15.48
CA ASP A 132 -11.44 -2.18 15.30
C ASP A 132 -11.83 -2.34 13.81
N ILE A 133 -12.54 -3.43 13.51
CA ILE A 133 -13.05 -3.70 12.16
C ILE A 133 -13.99 -2.59 11.68
N GLY A 134 -14.76 -1.97 12.57
CA GLY A 134 -15.66 -0.87 12.24
C GLY A 134 -14.91 0.31 11.60
N TRP A 135 -13.71 0.62 12.09
CA TRP A 135 -12.83 1.62 11.49
C TRP A 135 -12.42 1.27 10.05
N ILE A 136 -12.01 0.02 9.81
CA ILE A 136 -11.65 -0.46 8.47
C ILE A 136 -12.86 -0.39 7.53
N LEU A 137 -14.03 -0.80 8.01
CA LEU A 137 -15.27 -0.72 7.26
C LEU A 137 -15.66 0.72 6.94
N ASN A 138 -15.48 1.67 7.85
CA ASN A 138 -15.72 3.10 7.58
C ASN A 138 -14.82 3.63 6.46
N ILE A 139 -13.56 3.19 6.37
CA ILE A 139 -12.67 3.54 5.25
C ILE A 139 -13.24 2.99 3.94
N CYS A 140 -13.60 1.70 3.91
CA CYS A 140 -14.23 1.06 2.75
C CYS A 140 -15.52 1.77 2.33
N HIS A 141 -16.35 2.19 3.30
CA HIS A 141 -17.55 2.99 3.06
C HIS A 141 -17.23 4.32 2.38
N GLY A 142 -16.20 5.02 2.86
CA GLY A 142 -15.77 6.29 2.30
C GLY A 142 -15.34 6.15 0.84
N ILE A 143 -14.58 5.09 0.53
CA ILE A 143 -14.19 4.75 -0.84
C ILE A 143 -15.43 4.52 -1.72
N GLN A 144 -16.40 3.73 -1.24
CA GLN A 144 -17.62 3.42 -2.01
C GLN A 144 -18.62 4.56 -2.13
N LYS A 145 -18.60 5.53 -1.22
CA LYS A 145 -19.41 6.75 -1.35
C LYS A 145 -18.80 7.77 -2.29
N SER A 146 -17.50 7.71 -2.53
CA SER A 146 -16.81 8.63 -3.44
C SER A 146 -17.22 8.35 -4.88
N LYS A 147 -17.75 9.36 -5.59
CA LYS A 147 -18.09 9.24 -7.02
C LYS A 147 -16.88 8.84 -7.88
N GLN A 148 -15.68 9.25 -7.47
CA GLN A 148 -14.44 8.95 -8.20
C GLN A 148 -13.89 7.58 -7.84
N ALA A 149 -13.84 7.25 -6.55
CA ALA A 149 -13.19 6.04 -6.07
C ALA A 149 -14.13 4.83 -5.92
N ARG A 150 -15.44 4.99 -6.15
CA ARG A 150 -16.40 3.88 -6.14
C ARG A 150 -16.22 2.92 -7.34
N PRO A 151 -16.08 3.41 -8.59
CA PRO A 151 -15.72 2.58 -9.73
C PRO A 151 -14.39 1.86 -9.57
N TYR A 152 -14.29 0.63 -10.08
CA TYR A 152 -12.99 -0.02 -10.20
C TYR A 152 -12.26 0.51 -11.43
N SER A 153 -11.10 1.14 -11.28
CA SER A 153 -10.32 1.62 -12.42
C SER A 153 -8.90 1.07 -12.35
N LEU A 154 -8.46 0.32 -13.36
CA LEU A 154 -7.14 -0.31 -13.35
C LEU A 154 -5.99 0.71 -13.18
N PRO A 155 -6.05 1.92 -13.75
CA PRO A 155 -4.98 2.91 -13.55
C PRO A 155 -4.98 3.61 -12.18
N VAL A 156 -6.15 3.82 -11.53
CA VAL A 156 -6.24 4.75 -10.39
C VAL A 156 -6.92 4.19 -9.14
N PHE A 157 -8.05 3.48 -9.28
CA PHE A 157 -8.90 3.05 -8.16
C PHE A 157 -9.06 1.53 -8.11
N ASN A 158 -7.92 0.84 -8.16
CA ASN A 158 -7.78 -0.61 -8.18
C ASN A 158 -7.47 -1.19 -6.78
N CYS A 159 -7.09 -2.48 -6.73
CA CYS A 159 -6.70 -3.16 -5.49
C CYS A 159 -5.47 -2.58 -4.77
N TYR A 160 -4.52 -2.00 -5.50
CA TYR A 160 -3.37 -1.28 -4.94
C TYR A 160 -3.82 -0.02 -4.21
N PHE A 161 -4.64 0.82 -4.86
CA PHE A 161 -5.19 2.02 -4.24
C PHE A 161 -5.94 1.69 -2.95
N PHE A 162 -6.81 0.68 -3.00
CA PHE A 162 -7.62 0.26 -1.86
C PHE A 162 -6.77 -0.20 -0.68
N SER A 163 -5.80 -1.08 -0.94
CA SER A 163 -4.95 -1.64 0.12
C SER A 163 -4.08 -0.56 0.76
N TRP A 164 -3.40 0.26 -0.04
CA TRP A 164 -2.59 1.36 0.49
C TRP A 164 -3.41 2.44 1.19
N THR A 165 -4.62 2.74 0.72
CA THR A 165 -5.51 3.70 1.39
C THR A 165 -5.84 3.22 2.79
N ILE A 166 -6.18 1.94 2.97
CA ILE A 166 -6.44 1.37 4.29
C ILE A 166 -5.17 1.42 5.16
N VAL A 167 -4.03 0.96 4.65
CA VAL A 167 -2.76 0.97 5.41
C VAL A 167 -2.41 2.39 5.88
N CYS A 168 -2.44 3.37 4.98
CA CYS A 168 -2.07 4.74 5.29
C CYS A 168 -3.02 5.38 6.32
N LEU A 169 -4.34 5.16 6.19
CA LEU A 169 -5.31 5.72 7.13
C LEU A 169 -5.26 5.04 8.50
N VAL A 170 -4.98 3.73 8.54
CA VAL A 170 -4.77 3.00 9.81
C VAL A 170 -3.46 3.44 10.45
N ALA A 171 -2.36 3.50 9.72
CA ALA A 171 -1.09 3.98 10.24
C ALA A 171 -1.21 5.42 10.79
N ARG A 172 -1.90 6.30 10.05
CA ARG A 172 -2.20 7.67 10.50
C ARG A 172 -3.01 7.69 11.81
N ARG A 173 -3.91 6.72 12.02
CA ARG A 173 -4.71 6.59 13.24
C ARG A 173 -3.88 6.15 14.45
N LEU A 174 -2.81 5.39 14.25
CA LEU A 174 -1.92 4.91 15.31
C LEU A 174 -0.91 5.97 15.78
N VAL A 175 -0.61 6.96 14.94
CA VAL A 175 0.30 8.04 15.31
C VAL A 175 -0.35 8.92 16.38
N VAL A 176 0.35 9.08 17.50
CA VAL A 176 0.03 10.09 18.52
C VAL A 176 0.59 11.42 18.05
N TRP A 177 -0.22 12.19 17.33
CA TRP A 177 0.21 13.42 16.65
C TRP A 177 0.73 14.48 17.64
N GLU A 178 0.24 14.48 18.87
CA GLU A 178 0.65 15.36 19.96
C GLU A 178 2.06 15.04 20.49
N SER A 179 2.56 13.84 20.22
CA SER A 179 3.90 13.40 20.62
C SER A 179 4.97 13.64 19.55
N LEU A 180 4.58 14.13 18.37
CA LEU A 180 5.54 14.46 17.33
C LEU A 180 6.39 15.65 17.76
N PRO A 181 7.72 15.60 17.55
CA PRO A 181 8.58 16.75 17.80
C PRO A 181 8.03 17.96 17.04
N LYS A 182 8.08 19.15 17.64
CA LYS A 182 7.77 20.37 16.91
C LYS A 182 8.68 20.44 15.68
N ILE A 183 8.22 21.07 14.60
CA ILE A 183 8.97 21.16 13.34
C ILE A 183 10.40 21.66 13.56
N ASP A 184 10.61 22.57 14.52
CA ASP A 184 11.93 23.09 14.87
C ASP A 184 12.83 22.00 15.51
N ASP A 185 12.27 21.17 16.37
CA ASP A 185 12.96 20.02 16.98
C ASP A 185 13.26 18.93 15.94
N TYR A 186 12.34 18.70 15.00
CA TYR A 186 12.54 17.76 13.89
C TYR A 186 13.68 18.22 12.96
N ASN A 187 13.68 19.50 12.57
CA ASN A 187 14.72 20.05 11.70
C ASN A 187 16.09 20.01 12.39
N SER A 188 16.14 20.34 13.68
CA SER A 188 17.37 20.22 14.49
C SER A 188 17.89 18.78 14.54
N THR A 189 17.02 17.83 14.89
CA THR A 189 17.36 16.40 14.99
C THR A 189 17.81 15.83 13.63
N ARG A 190 17.09 16.16 12.56
CA ARG A 190 17.44 15.75 11.19
C ARG A 190 18.78 16.32 10.76
N ASN A 191 19.03 17.61 11.00
CA ASN A 191 20.29 18.26 10.65
C ASN A 191 21.47 17.66 11.43
N GLU A 192 21.28 17.34 12.70
CA GLU A 192 22.29 16.66 13.52
C GLU A 192 22.59 15.25 13.00
N ALA A 193 21.56 14.45 12.70
CA ALA A 193 21.71 13.11 12.15
C ALA A 193 22.41 13.11 10.79
N MET A 194 22.02 14.03 9.90
CA MET A 194 22.67 14.21 8.59
C MET A 194 24.12 14.66 8.73
N SER A 195 24.43 15.57 9.66
CA SER A 195 25.80 16.01 9.94
C SER A 195 26.67 14.85 10.41
N LYS A 196 26.16 14.04 11.34
CA LYS A 196 26.86 12.84 11.83
C LYS A 196 27.11 11.84 10.71
N TYR A 197 26.10 11.57 9.88
CA TYR A 197 26.23 10.67 8.73
C TYR A 197 27.29 11.18 7.75
N PHE A 198 27.23 12.45 7.36
CA PHE A 198 28.17 13.04 6.40
C PHE A 198 29.61 13.06 6.92
N VAL A 199 29.82 13.43 8.19
CA VAL A 199 31.14 13.36 8.83
C VAL A 199 31.66 11.94 8.84
N ASN A 200 30.85 10.96 9.25
CA ASN A 200 31.28 9.57 9.27
C ASN A 200 31.59 9.05 7.86
N HIS A 201 30.76 9.38 6.86
CA HIS A 201 30.97 8.98 5.48
C HIS A 201 32.28 9.56 4.92
N LEU A 202 32.54 10.86 5.13
CA LEU A 202 33.81 11.49 4.72
C LEU A 202 35.01 10.84 5.42
N LEU A 203 34.89 10.56 6.72
CA LEU A 203 35.96 9.90 7.47
C LEU A 203 36.23 8.50 6.94
N THR A 204 35.20 7.73 6.59
CA THR A 204 35.37 6.40 5.96
C THR A 204 36.02 6.47 4.59
N GLN A 205 35.78 7.52 3.81
CA GLN A 205 36.45 7.73 2.51
C GLN A 205 37.91 8.18 2.66
N LEU A 206 38.27 8.83 3.77
CA LEU A 206 39.62 9.35 4.03
C LEU A 206 40.53 8.37 4.80
N ASP A 207 39.98 7.28 5.34
CA ASP A 207 40.64 6.38 6.29
C ASP A 207 41.77 5.54 5.68
N GLU A 208 41.92 5.45 4.35
CA GLU A 208 42.84 4.49 3.76
C GLU A 208 44.33 4.81 3.94
N ASN A 209 44.73 6.05 4.31
CA ASN A 209 46.16 6.41 4.40
C ASN A 209 46.53 7.48 5.46
N LEU A 210 45.65 7.85 6.40
CA LEU A 210 45.95 8.91 7.37
C LEU A 210 46.57 8.39 8.69
N PRO A 211 47.60 9.04 9.24
CA PRO A 211 48.06 8.78 10.60
C PRO A 211 46.95 9.01 11.64
N ALA A 212 46.84 8.12 12.62
CA ALA A 212 45.76 8.12 13.62
C ALA A 212 45.62 9.44 14.42
N SER A 213 46.73 10.14 14.68
CA SER A 213 46.73 11.46 15.33
C SER A 213 46.03 12.53 14.49
N LEU A 214 46.33 12.54 13.19
CA LEU A 214 45.77 13.50 12.24
C LEU A 214 44.30 13.19 11.96
N PHE A 215 43.93 11.91 11.91
CA PHE A 215 42.53 11.47 11.79
C PHE A 215 41.68 11.91 12.99
N LYS A 216 42.23 11.83 14.21
CA LYS A 216 41.54 12.27 15.43
C LYS A 216 41.30 13.79 15.44
N GLU A 217 42.30 14.58 15.04
CA GLU A 217 42.16 16.04 14.91
C GLU A 217 41.17 16.43 13.81
N LEU A 218 41.25 15.75 12.66
CA LEU A 218 40.35 15.96 11.53
C LEU A 218 38.90 15.67 11.93
N ARG A 219 38.65 14.53 12.60
CA ARG A 219 37.32 14.17 13.13
C ARG A 219 36.81 15.24 14.08
N ALA A 220 37.63 15.69 15.02
CA ALA A 220 37.24 16.74 15.97
C ALA A 220 36.97 18.09 15.29
N SER A 221 37.66 18.41 14.18
CA SER A 221 37.44 19.62 13.40
C SER A 221 36.15 19.53 12.57
N LEU A 222 35.95 18.44 11.83
CA LEU A 222 34.77 18.20 11.01
C LEU A 222 33.48 18.16 11.84
N SER A 223 33.52 17.51 13.00
CA SER A 223 32.38 17.49 13.93
C SER A 223 32.02 18.85 14.52
N ARG A 224 32.94 19.83 14.53
CA ARG A 224 32.67 21.20 15.03
C ARG A 224 32.20 22.15 13.91
N THR A 225 32.72 21.98 12.71
CA THR A 225 32.53 22.93 11.60
C THR A 225 31.31 22.58 10.73
N ILE A 226 31.10 21.29 10.44
CA ILE A 226 30.04 20.85 9.52
C ILE A 226 28.64 21.09 10.08
N PRO A 227 28.30 20.76 11.35
CA PRO A 227 26.95 20.98 11.86
C PRO A 227 26.48 22.44 11.80
N LYS A 228 27.40 23.42 11.85
CA LYS A 228 27.08 24.85 11.82
C LYS A 228 26.74 25.37 10.42
N HIS A 229 27.34 24.79 9.37
CA HIS A 229 27.23 25.29 8.00
C HIS A 229 26.54 24.33 7.04
N LEU A 230 26.19 23.11 7.48
CA LEU A 230 25.55 22.10 6.64
C LEU A 230 24.27 22.60 5.94
N PRO A 231 23.36 23.35 6.61
CA PRO A 231 22.19 23.90 5.93
C PRO A 231 22.55 24.84 4.76
N GLU A 232 23.56 25.70 4.94
CA GLU A 232 24.03 26.63 3.90
C GLU A 232 24.71 25.90 2.74
N LEU A 233 25.48 24.85 3.04
CA LEU A 233 26.16 24.02 2.05
C LEU A 233 25.17 23.21 1.20
N LEU A 234 24.14 22.62 1.82
CA LEU A 234 23.09 21.89 1.11
C LEU A 234 22.24 22.83 0.24
N LEU A 235 21.93 24.04 0.73
CA LEU A 235 21.23 25.07 -0.05
C LEU A 235 22.05 25.57 -1.23
N LYS A 236 23.39 25.67 -1.10
CA LYS A 236 24.27 26.01 -2.23
C LYS A 236 24.34 24.88 -3.25
N ALA A 237 24.51 23.63 -2.80
CA ALA A 237 24.56 22.46 -3.69
C ALA A 237 23.26 22.31 -4.51
N ALA A 238 22.09 22.43 -3.87
CA ALA A 238 20.78 22.32 -4.53
C ALA A 238 20.45 23.49 -5.50
N ARG A 239 21.27 24.55 -5.53
CA ARG A 239 21.16 25.69 -6.47
C ARG A 239 22.22 25.65 -7.57
N SER A 240 23.14 24.68 -7.51
CA SER A 240 24.25 24.53 -8.45
C SER A 240 23.95 23.53 -9.57
N ASP A 241 22.78 22.89 -9.51
CA ASP A 241 22.15 22.06 -10.56
C ASP A 241 20.98 22.84 -11.19
#